data_AF-A0AAP5YD32-F1
#
_entry.id   AF-A0AAP5YD32-F1
#
_cell.length_a   1.000
_cell.length_b   1.000
_cell.length_c   1.000
_cell.angle_alpha   90.00
_cell.angle_beta   90.00
_cell.angle_gamma   90.00
#
_symmetry.space_group_name_H-M   'P 1'
#
loop_
_entity.id
_entity.type
_entity.pdbx_description
1 polymer ?
#
loop_
_entity_poly.entity_id
_entity_poly.type
_entity_poly.pdbx_seq_one_letter_code
_entity_poly.pdbx_strand_id
1 'polypeptide(L)'
;MEVVEANPDLAPILASYAKECLESGIPKYSGEEQDPTAYLSGLVERSKAISELPKGYLPSTTYYCVSNSEILGAIRVRKGTNANVENVIGHVGYETRPSARGKGVASFLLAWVRDHVVTDSVIVTCSI
;
A
#
# COMPACT_ATOMS: atom_id res chain seq x y z
N MET A 1 -5.07 -14.40 -7.74
CA MET A 1 -4.63 -13.10 -7.18
C MET A 1 -5.43 -12.04 -7.89
N GLU A 2 -6.13 -11.22 -7.11
CA GLU A 2 -6.91 -10.07 -7.59
C GLU A 2 -6.34 -8.81 -6.95
N VAL A 3 -6.41 -7.69 -7.66
CA VAL A 3 -6.03 -6.38 -7.10
C VAL A 3 -7.29 -5.61 -6.75
N VAL A 4 -7.41 -5.21 -5.49
CA VAL A 4 -8.55 -4.46 -4.97
C VAL A 4 -8.06 -3.14 -4.39
N GLU A 5 -8.69 -2.03 -4.76
CA GLU A 5 -8.40 -0.72 -4.13
C GLU A 5 -8.83 -0.73 -2.67
N ALA A 6 -8.06 -0.08 -1.79
CA ALA A 6 -8.36 0.02 -0.38
C ALA A 6 -9.77 0.59 -0.16
N ASN A 7 -10.59 -0.17 0.55
CA ASN A 7 -11.95 0.19 0.90
C ASN A 7 -12.34 -0.53 2.21
N PRO A 8 -13.36 -0.05 2.94
CA PRO A 8 -13.77 -0.64 4.22
C PRO A 8 -14.16 -2.13 4.18
N ASP A 9 -14.58 -2.67 3.03
CA ASP A 9 -15.01 -4.07 2.92
C ASP A 9 -13.86 -5.05 3.10
N LEU A 10 -12.61 -4.58 3.01
CA LEU A 10 -11.41 -5.37 3.30
C LEU A 10 -11.15 -5.53 4.82
N ALA A 11 -11.88 -4.83 5.69
CA ALA A 11 -11.65 -4.85 7.13
C ALA A 11 -11.60 -6.27 7.75
N PRO A 12 -12.48 -7.23 7.38
CA PRO A 12 -12.45 -8.58 7.95
C PRO A 12 -11.15 -9.35 7.71
N ILE A 13 -10.43 -9.02 6.64
CA ILE A 13 -9.20 -9.71 6.22
C ILE A 13 -7.93 -8.88 6.44
N LEU A 14 -8.08 -7.61 6.84
CA LEU A 14 -6.97 -6.70 7.07
C LEU A 14 -6.27 -6.95 8.41
N ALA A 15 -7.02 -7.26 9.47
CA ALA A 15 -6.45 -7.40 10.82
C ALA A 15 -5.33 -8.46 10.89
N SER A 16 -5.54 -9.62 10.27
CA SER A 16 -4.53 -10.70 10.24
C SER A 16 -3.29 -10.30 9.43
N TYR A 17 -3.49 -9.61 8.31
CA TYR A 17 -2.41 -9.08 7.49
C TYR A 17 -1.61 -8.00 8.21
N ALA A 18 -2.28 -7.02 8.83
CA ALA A 18 -1.65 -5.93 9.59
C ALA A 18 -0.81 -6.49 10.75
N LYS A 19 -1.38 -7.43 11.52
CA LYS A 19 -0.68 -8.10 12.61
C LYS A 19 0.59 -8.81 12.13
N GLU A 20 0.50 -9.63 11.08
CA GLU A 20 1.66 -10.37 10.58
C GLU A 20 2.74 -9.44 10.02
N CYS A 21 2.34 -8.38 9.31
CA CYS A 21 3.26 -7.36 8.83
C CYS A 21 3.95 -6.63 9.99
N LEU A 22 3.22 -6.25 11.03
CA LEU A 22 3.77 -5.61 12.22
C LEU A 22 4.78 -6.52 12.94
N GLU A 23 4.41 -7.78 13.18
CA GLU A 23 5.29 -8.79 13.80
C GLU A 23 6.56 -9.05 12.99
N SER A 24 6.52 -8.82 11.67
CA SER A 24 7.70 -8.90 10.80
C SER A 24 8.55 -7.63 10.72
N GLY A 25 8.21 -6.59 11.50
CA GLY A 25 8.97 -5.33 11.57
C GLY A 25 8.49 -4.24 10.61
N ILE A 26 7.22 -4.24 10.20
CA ILE A 26 6.64 -3.16 9.40
C ILE A 26 5.84 -2.22 10.33
N PRO A 27 6.46 -1.16 10.90
CA PRO A 27 5.86 -0.36 11.97
C PRO A 27 4.62 0.43 11.53
N LYS A 28 4.42 0.60 10.22
CA LYS A 28 3.22 1.24 9.66
C LYS A 28 1.92 0.56 10.12
N TYR A 29 1.95 -0.73 10.42
CA TYR A 29 0.77 -1.48 10.83
C TYR A 29 0.53 -1.46 12.35
N SER A 30 1.27 -0.64 13.11
CA SER A 30 1.12 -0.58 14.56
C SER A 30 -0.26 -0.06 14.96
N GLY A 31 -1.07 -0.94 15.57
CA GLY A 31 -2.40 -0.60 16.07
C GLY A 31 -3.50 -0.66 15.01
N GLU A 32 -3.16 -0.91 13.75
CA GLU A 32 -4.13 -0.94 12.64
C GLU A 32 -5.01 -2.21 12.70
N GLU A 33 -4.57 -3.23 13.43
CA GLU A 33 -5.37 -4.43 13.72
C GLU A 33 -6.53 -4.17 14.69
N GLN A 34 -6.51 -3.05 15.43
CA GLN A 34 -7.52 -2.72 16.45
C GLN A 34 -8.76 -2.09 15.85
N ASP A 35 -8.60 -1.29 14.79
CA ASP A 35 -9.70 -0.73 14.01
C ASP A 35 -9.37 -0.74 12.49
N PRO A 36 -9.48 -1.91 11.84
CA PRO A 36 -9.17 -2.05 10.42
C PRO A 36 -10.06 -1.17 9.53
N THR A 37 -11.31 -0.93 9.94
CA THR A 37 -12.28 -0.11 9.21
C THR A 37 -11.84 1.36 9.21
N ALA A 38 -11.43 1.89 10.36
CA ALA A 38 -10.92 3.26 10.46
C ALA A 38 -9.64 3.43 9.63
N TYR A 39 -8.72 2.47 9.68
CA TYR A 39 -7.50 2.51 8.87
C TYR A 39 -7.81 2.55 7.37
N LEU A 40 -8.66 1.65 6.87
CA LEU A 40 -9.06 1.61 5.46
C LEU A 40 -9.78 2.88 5.02
N SER A 41 -10.67 3.41 5.88
CA SER A 41 -11.36 4.68 5.62
C SER A 41 -10.35 5.83 5.53
N GLY A 42 -9.33 5.85 6.38
CA GLY A 42 -8.23 6.83 6.32
C GLY A 42 -7.42 6.73 5.02
N LEU A 43 -7.23 5.52 4.47
CA LEU A 43 -6.59 5.34 3.16
C LEU A 43 -7.46 5.87 2.02
N VAL A 44 -8.77 5.67 2.09
CA VAL A 44 -9.74 6.22 1.12
C VAL A 44 -9.75 7.75 1.18
N GLU A 45 -9.79 8.36 2.36
CA GLU A 45 -9.76 9.81 2.49
C GLU A 45 -8.43 10.40 1.99
N ARG A 46 -7.31 9.71 2.25
CA ARG A 46 -5.99 10.08 1.72
C ARG A 46 -5.94 10.06 0.19
N SER A 47 -6.69 9.18 -0.48
CA SER A 47 -6.67 9.09 -1.96
C SER A 47 -7.42 10.24 -2.64
N LYS A 48 -8.35 10.88 -1.93
CA LYS A 48 -9.19 12.01 -2.37
C LYS A 48 -8.53 13.37 -2.19
N ALA A 49 -7.44 13.47 -1.42
CA ALA A 49 -6.75 14.73 -1.22
C ALA A 49 -6.28 15.33 -2.55
N ILE A 50 -6.53 16.63 -2.73
CA ILE A 50 -6.20 17.39 -3.96
C ILE A 50 -4.86 18.14 -3.86
N SER A 51 -4.27 18.18 -2.68
CA SER A 51 -3.01 18.86 -2.38
C SER A 51 -2.16 18.01 -1.45
N GLU A 52 -0.91 18.45 -1.22
CA GLU A 52 -0.06 17.83 -0.21
C GLU A 52 -0.73 17.84 1.17
N LEU A 53 -0.52 16.75 1.90
CA LEU A 53 -0.92 16.57 3.28
C LEU A 53 0.19 17.10 4.20
N PRO A 54 -0.12 17.36 5.49
CA PRO A 54 0.87 17.83 6.44
C PRO A 54 2.15 16.98 6.44
N LYS A 55 3.29 17.62 6.67
CA LYS A 55 4.64 17.01 6.60
C LYS A 55 5.10 16.61 5.18
N GLY A 56 4.48 17.16 4.13
CA GLY A 56 4.89 16.93 2.74
C GLY A 56 4.53 15.54 2.22
N TYR A 57 3.53 14.89 2.82
CA TYR A 57 3.01 13.63 2.30
C TYR A 57 2.13 13.89 1.09
N LEU A 58 2.33 13.16 0.01
CA LEU A 58 1.44 13.24 -1.14
C LEU A 58 0.17 12.42 -0.92
N PRO A 59 -0.95 12.81 -1.58
CA PRO A 59 -2.10 11.93 -1.76
C PRO A 59 -1.66 10.59 -2.33
N SER A 60 -2.30 9.50 -1.92
CA SER A 60 -1.92 8.17 -2.39
C SER A 60 -3.10 7.23 -2.46
N THR A 61 -3.19 6.45 -3.54
CA THR A 61 -4.11 5.32 -3.62
C THR A 61 -3.39 4.05 -3.16
N THR A 62 -4.06 3.25 -2.32
CA THR A 62 -3.54 1.96 -1.84
C THR A 62 -4.32 0.84 -2.50
N TYR A 63 -3.63 -0.18 -2.98
CA TYR A 63 -4.21 -1.39 -3.53
C TYR A 63 -3.68 -2.61 -2.79
N TYR A 64 -4.51 -3.64 -2.68
CA TYR A 64 -4.20 -4.91 -2.03
C TYR A 64 -4.25 -6.05 -3.03
N CYS A 65 -3.29 -6.97 -2.94
CA CYS A 65 -3.39 -8.27 -3.59
C CYS A 65 -4.21 -9.20 -2.71
N VAL A 66 -5.35 -9.67 -3.18
CA VAL A 66 -6.24 -10.58 -2.45
C VAL A 66 -6.25 -11.95 -3.14
N SER A 67 -6.22 -13.02 -2.35
CA SER A 67 -6.41 -14.40 -2.82
C SER A 67 -6.96 -15.24 -1.69
N ASN A 68 -7.95 -16.11 -1.97
CA ASN A 68 -8.55 -17.01 -0.99
C ASN A 68 -8.99 -16.32 0.31
N SER A 69 -9.61 -15.12 0.19
CA SER A 69 -10.03 -14.29 1.32
C SER A 69 -8.89 -13.86 2.24
N GLU A 70 -7.68 -13.71 1.68
CA GLU A 70 -6.51 -13.19 2.40
C GLU A 70 -5.84 -12.07 1.61
N ILE A 71 -5.38 -11.04 2.32
CA ILE A 71 -4.46 -10.05 1.75
C ILE A 71 -3.06 -10.67 1.71
N LEU A 72 -2.44 -10.69 0.54
CA LEU A 72 -1.09 -11.20 0.32
C LEU A 72 -0.03 -10.10 0.26
N GLY A 73 -0.43 -8.86 0.04
CA GLY A 73 0.47 -7.71 -0.06
C GLY A 73 -0.29 -6.44 -0.36
N ALA A 74 0.39 -5.32 -0.22
CA ALA A 74 -0.13 -4.00 -0.51
C ALA A 74 0.84 -3.22 -1.40
N ILE A 75 0.30 -2.32 -2.21
CA ILE A 75 1.05 -1.37 -3.03
C ILE A 75 0.37 0.00 -2.96
N ARG A 76 1.17 1.05 -2.85
CA ARG A 76 0.73 2.42 -2.62
C ARG A 76 1.35 3.30 -3.69
N VAL A 77 0.50 3.99 -4.44
CA VAL A 77 0.90 4.88 -5.54
C VAL A 77 0.60 6.31 -5.12
N ARG A 78 1.65 7.11 -4.99
CA ARG A 78 1.57 8.53 -4.62
C ARG A 78 1.30 9.37 -5.87
N LYS A 79 0.40 10.35 -5.75
CA LYS A 79 0.03 11.27 -6.84
C LYS A 79 0.91 12.53 -6.78
N GLY A 80 1.58 12.84 -7.89
CA GLY A 80 2.51 13.97 -8.00
C GLY A 80 3.94 13.64 -7.56
N THR A 81 4.79 14.66 -7.55
CA THR A 81 6.20 14.56 -7.15
C THR A 81 6.57 15.70 -6.21
N ASN A 82 7.49 15.43 -5.28
CA ASN A 82 8.15 16.42 -4.45
C ASN A 82 9.55 15.91 -4.03
N ALA A 83 10.34 16.78 -3.40
CA ALA A 83 11.72 16.43 -3.03
C ALA A 83 11.84 15.16 -2.17
N ASN A 84 10.85 14.88 -1.32
CA ASN A 84 10.86 13.67 -0.48
C ASN A 84 10.56 12.40 -1.31
N VAL A 85 9.62 12.49 -2.26
CA VAL A 85 9.32 11.39 -3.19
C VAL A 85 10.48 11.10 -4.13
N GLU A 86 11.14 12.13 -4.64
CA GLU A 86 12.25 11.98 -5.59
C GLU A 86 13.49 11.38 -4.94
N ASN A 87 13.78 11.75 -3.69
CA ASN A 87 15.07 11.45 -3.07
C ASN A 87 15.01 10.41 -1.94
N VAL A 88 13.82 10.07 -1.43
CA VAL A 88 13.70 9.21 -0.23
C VAL A 88 12.73 8.06 -0.45
N ILE A 89 11.44 8.35 -0.67
CA ILE A 89 10.38 7.34 -0.50
C ILE A 89 9.80 6.77 -1.80
N GLY A 90 10.17 7.35 -2.95
CA GLY A 90 9.65 6.97 -4.26
C GLY A 90 8.16 7.28 -4.45
N HIS A 91 7.68 7.10 -5.67
CA HIS A 91 6.26 7.21 -6.02
C HIS A 91 5.49 5.98 -5.55
N VAL A 92 6.15 4.82 -5.59
CA VAL A 92 5.56 3.53 -5.23
C VAL A 92 6.21 2.99 -3.96
N GLY A 93 5.39 2.61 -2.99
CA GLY A 93 5.83 1.77 -1.88
C GLY A 93 4.96 0.52 -1.80
N TYR A 94 5.56 -0.63 -1.53
CA TYR A 94 4.85 -1.90 -1.47
C TYR A 94 5.48 -2.84 -0.47
N GLU A 95 4.72 -3.84 -0.07
CA GLU A 95 5.13 -4.85 0.88
C GLU A 95 4.36 -6.14 0.61
N THR A 96 5.01 -7.27 0.88
CA THR A 96 4.39 -8.59 0.78
C THR A 96 4.21 -9.15 2.18
N ARG A 97 3.02 -9.70 2.45
CA ARG A 97 2.71 -10.44 3.67
C ARG A 97 3.81 -11.47 3.92
N PRO A 98 4.40 -11.56 5.12
CA PRO A 98 5.55 -12.43 5.38
C PRO A 98 5.39 -13.87 4.88
N SER A 99 4.26 -14.51 5.17
CA SER A 99 3.87 -15.86 4.74
C SER A 99 3.61 -16.00 3.24
N ALA A 100 3.51 -14.89 2.50
CA ALA A 100 3.32 -14.84 1.06
C ALA A 100 4.59 -14.43 0.29
N ARG A 101 5.71 -14.18 0.98
CA ARG A 101 7.00 -13.86 0.33
C ARG A 101 7.50 -15.05 -0.50
N GLY A 102 8.26 -14.76 -1.56
CA GLY A 102 8.75 -15.78 -2.49
C GLY A 102 7.70 -16.35 -3.45
N LYS A 103 6.44 -15.90 -3.38
CA LYS A 103 5.33 -16.40 -4.22
C LYS A 103 4.95 -15.46 -5.38
N GLY A 104 5.80 -14.47 -5.70
CA GLY A 104 5.59 -13.55 -6.82
C GLY A 104 4.60 -12.39 -6.58
N VAL A 105 4.09 -12.21 -5.35
CA VAL A 105 3.07 -11.19 -5.02
C VAL A 105 3.53 -9.77 -5.34
N ALA A 106 4.76 -9.40 -4.95
CA ALA A 106 5.32 -8.08 -5.23
C ALA A 106 5.40 -7.81 -6.75
N SER A 107 5.91 -8.79 -7.51
CA SER A 107 6.02 -8.69 -8.97
C SER A 107 4.65 -8.54 -9.63
N PHE A 108 3.64 -9.28 -9.14
CA PHE A 108 2.27 -9.16 -9.61
C PHE A 108 1.69 -7.76 -9.36
N LEU A 109 1.84 -7.22 -8.15
CA LEU A 109 1.35 -5.87 -7.82
C LEU A 109 2.05 -4.77 -8.62
N LEU A 110 3.37 -4.85 -8.77
CA LEU A 110 4.13 -3.89 -9.56
C LEU A 110 3.75 -3.92 -11.05
N ALA A 111 3.59 -5.11 -11.63
CA ALA A 111 3.13 -5.25 -13.01
C ALA A 111 1.71 -4.69 -13.18
N TRP A 112 0.81 -4.98 -12.24
CA TRP A 112 -0.55 -4.44 -12.29
C TRP A 112 -0.57 -2.91 -12.22
N VAL A 113 0.20 -2.30 -11.30
CA VAL A 113 0.31 -0.83 -11.19
C VAL A 113 0.88 -0.23 -12.47
N ARG A 114 1.93 -0.83 -13.05
CA ARG A 114 2.49 -0.42 -14.34
C ARG A 114 1.44 -0.39 -15.45
N ASP A 115 0.61 -1.42 -15.52
CA ASP A 115 -0.32 -1.60 -16.64
C ASP A 115 -1.65 -0.84 -16.47
N HIS A 116 -2.04 -0.48 -15.24
CA HIS A 116 -3.39 0.05 -14.97
C HIS A 116 -3.42 1.41 -14.27
N VAL A 117 -2.35 1.84 -13.60
CA VAL A 117 -2.39 3.01 -12.70
C VAL A 117 -1.47 4.13 -13.14
N VAL A 118 -0.24 3.80 -13.56
CA VAL A 118 0.76 4.80 -13.91
C VAL A 118 0.79 5.01 -15.42
N THR A 119 0.82 6.28 -15.84
CA THR A 119 0.95 6.68 -17.24
C THR A 119 2.36 7.17 -17.58
N ASP A 120 3.06 7.66 -16.56
CA ASP A 120 4.36 8.30 -16.66
C ASP A 120 5.42 7.51 -15.88
N SER A 121 6.68 7.91 -16.06
CA SER A 121 7.81 7.35 -15.31
C SER A 121 7.61 7.53 -13.80
N VAL A 122 7.74 6.43 -13.05
CA VAL A 122 7.65 6.42 -11.59
C VAL A 122 8.93 5.92 -10.96
N ILE A 123 9.23 6.44 -9.75
CA ILE A 123 10.40 6.04 -8.97
C ILE A 123 9.97 4.98 -7.95
N VAL A 124 10.73 3.90 -7.87
CA VAL A 124 10.66 2.92 -6.78
C VAL A 124 11.99 2.96 -6.04
N THR A 125 11.97 3.24 -4.74
CA THR A 125 13.17 3.26 -3.90
C THR A 125 13.21 2.02 -3.01
N CYS A 126 14.41 1.48 -2.80
CA CYS A 126 14.67 0.40 -1.87
C CYS A 126 15.92 0.78 -1.06
N SER A 127 15.81 0.79 0.26
CA SER A 127 16.97 0.90 1.14
C SER A 127 17.63 -0.48 1.24
N ILE A 128 18.91 -0.54 0.89
CA ILE A 128 19.76 -1.74 0.96
C ILE A 128 20.09 -2.07 2.41
#